data_AF-A0A8T4UPE8-F1
#
_entry.id   AF-A0A8T4UPE8-F1
#
_cell.length_a   1.000
_cell.length_b   1.000
_cell.length_c   1.000
_cell.angle_alpha   90.00
_cell.angle_beta   90.00
_cell.angle_gamma   90.00
#
_symmetry.space_group_name_H-M   'P 1'
#
loop_
_entity.id
_entity.type
_entity.pdbx_description
1 polymer ?
#
loop_
_entity_poly.entity_id
_entity_poly.type
_entity_poly.pdbx_seq_one_letter_code
_entity_poly.pdbx_strand_id
1 'polypeptide(L)'
;MNRRLPRGVLLALALFLLPAIHGQSCIGVPTNGCDLTQDTTLILGTYFLPNGMDATTDNVRLNCNGATIRGSNVEGEHGVLGVFRTNVTVRNCRFEDFNPPSFGSGVFFAQSHFITVQDSIFEDTAFGISINGTVANDHIVIEDNLFIRTRRDNLLLKANFSVARGNTFLLSTEENALHTD
;
A
#
# COMPACT_ATOMS: atom_id res chain seq x y z
N MET A 1 35.20 -8.82 64.01
CA MET A 1 33.84 -9.10 63.49
C MET A 1 33.93 -9.31 61.98
N ASN A 2 33.81 -10.57 61.55
CA ASN A 2 33.99 -11.01 60.16
C ASN A 2 32.83 -10.53 59.27
N ARG A 3 33.14 -9.76 58.22
CA ARG A 3 32.21 -9.48 57.12
C ARG A 3 32.17 -10.70 56.19
N ARG A 4 31.01 -11.36 56.11
CA ARG A 4 30.70 -12.31 55.04
C ARG A 4 29.63 -11.69 54.14
N LEU A 5 30.03 -11.38 52.90
CA LEU A 5 29.09 -11.16 51.80
C LEU A 5 28.47 -12.52 51.43
N PRO A 6 27.14 -12.65 51.29
CA PRO A 6 26.54 -13.88 50.82
C PRO A 6 26.84 -14.06 49.32
N ARG A 7 27.25 -15.29 48.99
CA ARG A 7 27.43 -15.80 47.63
C ARG A 7 26.05 -16.03 46.99
N GLY A 8 25.90 -15.62 45.73
CA GLY A 8 24.68 -15.76 44.92
C GLY A 8 23.84 -14.49 45.04
N VAL A 9 23.62 -13.71 43.99
CA VAL A 9 23.21 -14.10 42.65
C VAL A 9 23.85 -13.12 41.67
N LEU A 10 24.58 -13.64 40.67
CA LEU A 10 24.87 -12.89 39.46
C LEU A 10 23.51 -12.51 38.86
N LEU A 11 23.15 -11.24 38.92
CA LEU A 11 22.01 -10.72 38.18
C LEU A 11 22.42 -10.73 36.71
N ALA A 12 22.11 -11.83 36.01
CA ALA A 12 22.25 -11.89 34.56
C ALA A 12 21.30 -10.85 33.98
N LEU A 13 21.86 -9.75 33.47
CA LEU A 13 21.16 -8.83 32.58
C LEU A 13 20.83 -9.61 31.30
N ALA A 14 19.70 -10.32 31.30
CA ALA A 14 19.12 -10.83 30.07
C ALA A 14 18.55 -9.61 29.34
N LEU A 15 19.38 -9.01 28.48
CA LEU A 15 18.94 -8.04 27.49
C LEU A 15 17.99 -8.80 26.54
N PHE A 16 16.70 -8.78 26.83
CA PHE A 16 15.67 -9.24 25.91
C PHE A 16 15.72 -8.32 24.69
N LEU A 17 16.49 -8.73 23.67
CA LEU A 17 16.29 -8.28 22.31
C LEU A 17 14.91 -8.80 21.90
N LEU A 18 13.88 -8.01 22.19
CA LEU A 18 12.57 -8.21 21.58
C LEU A 18 12.80 -8.21 20.08
N PRO A 19 12.49 -9.29 19.35
CA PRO A 19 12.50 -9.22 17.90
C PRO A 19 11.50 -8.14 17.54
N ALA A 20 12.00 -7.04 16.97
CA ALA A 20 11.12 -6.07 16.37
C ALA A 20 10.34 -6.81 15.27
N ILE A 21 9.01 -6.83 15.44
CA ILE A 21 8.07 -7.40 14.49
C ILE A 21 8.13 -6.48 13.27
N HIS A 22 9.07 -6.73 12.38
CA HIS A 22 9.12 -6.09 11.07
C HIS A 22 8.36 -7.01 10.11
N GLY A 23 7.54 -6.43 9.24
CA GLY A 23 6.94 -7.19 8.16
C GLY A 23 8.04 -7.81 7.29
N GLN A 24 7.75 -8.96 6.71
CA GLN A 24 8.66 -9.58 5.76
C GLN A 24 8.83 -8.64 4.57
N SER A 25 10.05 -8.34 4.12
CA SER A 25 10.23 -7.45 2.97
C SER A 25 9.68 -8.07 1.67
N CYS A 26 9.01 -7.27 0.85
CA CYS A 26 8.61 -7.66 -0.49
C CYS A 26 9.84 -7.71 -1.42
N ILE A 27 10.29 -8.89 -1.86
CA ILE A 27 11.44 -9.02 -2.76
C ILE A 27 11.13 -10.04 -3.87
N GLY A 28 10.82 -9.55 -5.07
CA GLY A 28 10.60 -10.36 -6.27
C GLY A 28 9.29 -11.16 -6.25
N VAL A 29 9.06 -11.95 -5.20
CA VAL A 29 7.82 -12.68 -4.93
C VAL A 29 7.22 -12.10 -3.65
N PRO A 30 6.11 -11.34 -3.72
CA PRO A 30 5.51 -10.75 -2.55
C PRO A 30 4.82 -11.83 -1.71
N THR A 31 4.81 -11.62 -0.40
CA THR A 31 4.01 -12.40 0.55
C THR A 31 2.91 -11.50 1.13
N ASN A 32 1.84 -12.10 1.63
CA ASN A 32 0.71 -11.35 2.17
C ASN A 32 1.13 -10.43 3.33
N GLY A 33 0.89 -9.11 3.20
CA GLY A 33 1.29 -8.11 4.20
C GLY A 33 2.80 -7.88 4.26
N CYS A 34 3.52 -8.03 3.16
CA CYS A 34 4.96 -7.73 3.11
C CYS A 34 5.23 -6.22 3.08
N ASP A 35 6.41 -5.84 3.58
CA ASP A 35 6.86 -4.44 3.63
C ASP A 35 7.67 -4.07 2.39
N LEU A 36 7.29 -2.99 1.71
CA LEU A 36 8.08 -2.33 0.66
C LEU A 36 9.12 -1.41 1.31
N THR A 37 10.30 -1.97 1.59
CA THR A 37 11.42 -1.25 2.24
C THR A 37 12.51 -0.79 1.27
N GLN A 38 12.40 -1.17 -0.01
CA GLN A 38 13.35 -0.84 -1.06
C GLN A 38 12.67 -0.89 -2.43
N ASP A 39 13.35 -0.34 -3.44
CA ASP A 39 12.94 -0.51 -4.82
C ASP A 39 12.78 -2.00 -5.14
N THR A 40 11.60 -2.35 -5.64
CA THR A 40 11.16 -3.73 -5.80
C THR A 40 10.55 -3.89 -7.19
N THR A 41 11.08 -4.85 -7.95
CA THR A 41 10.44 -5.34 -9.17
C THR A 41 9.91 -6.74 -8.92
N LEU A 42 8.61 -6.93 -9.10
CA LEU A 42 8.00 -8.25 -8.94
C LEU A 42 8.30 -9.12 -10.16
N ILE A 43 8.39 -10.42 -9.91
CA ILE A 43 8.33 -11.43 -10.95
C ILE A 43 6.89 -11.47 -11.47
N LEU A 44 6.70 -11.56 -12.78
CA LEU A 44 5.37 -11.68 -13.39
C LEU A 44 4.63 -12.89 -12.79
N GLY A 45 3.40 -12.69 -12.37
CA GLY A 45 2.56 -13.73 -11.79
C GLY A 45 1.28 -13.17 -11.20
N THR A 46 0.50 -14.05 -10.57
CA THR A 46 -0.67 -13.66 -9.78
C THR A 46 -0.42 -14.04 -8.33
N TYR A 47 -0.55 -13.06 -7.44
CA TYR A 47 -0.28 -13.21 -6.02
C TYR A 47 -1.56 -12.93 -5.23
N PHE A 48 -1.99 -13.93 -4.45
CA PHE A 48 -3.12 -13.78 -3.54
C PHE A 48 -2.63 -13.11 -2.25
N LEU A 49 -2.86 -11.81 -2.12
CA LEU A 49 -2.40 -10.95 -1.04
C LEU A 49 -3.63 -10.23 -0.43
N PRO A 50 -4.44 -10.90 0.41
CA PRO A 50 -5.58 -10.27 1.10
C PRO A 50 -5.19 -8.96 1.83
N ASN A 51 -4.08 -8.97 2.57
CA ASN A 51 -3.54 -7.80 3.25
C ASN A 51 -2.60 -6.95 2.37
N GLY A 52 -2.50 -7.25 1.07
CA GLY A 52 -1.65 -6.54 0.11
C GLY A 52 -0.19 -6.40 0.51
N MET A 53 0.35 -5.20 0.30
CA MET A 53 1.74 -4.80 0.58
C MET A 53 1.76 -3.41 1.25
N ASP A 54 2.62 -3.26 2.25
CA ASP A 54 2.74 -2.02 3.02
C ASP A 54 3.97 -1.21 2.58
N ALA A 55 3.77 0.00 2.09
CA ALA A 55 4.84 0.99 1.91
C ALA A 55 5.25 1.55 3.27
N THR A 56 6.24 0.93 3.89
CA THR A 56 6.71 1.30 5.25
C THR A 56 7.87 2.29 5.25
N THR A 57 8.45 2.60 4.09
CA THR A 57 9.55 3.58 3.98
C THR A 57 9.35 4.52 2.79
N ASP A 58 10.09 5.64 2.82
CA ASP A 58 10.08 6.67 1.80
C ASP A 58 11.06 6.33 0.65
N ASN A 59 10.91 7.00 -0.49
CA ASN A 59 11.82 6.89 -1.63
C ASN A 59 11.90 5.48 -2.23
N VAL A 60 10.77 4.78 -2.30
CA VAL A 60 10.68 3.41 -2.85
C VAL A 60 9.79 3.33 -4.07
N ARG A 61 10.16 2.43 -4.98
CA ARG A 61 9.44 2.15 -6.21
C ARG A 61 9.03 0.69 -6.27
N LEU A 62 7.73 0.44 -6.34
CA LEU A 62 7.16 -0.83 -6.71
C LEU A 62 6.88 -0.86 -8.21
N ASN A 63 7.52 -1.77 -8.91
CA ASN A 63 7.21 -2.13 -10.29
C ASN A 63 6.69 -3.56 -10.32
N CYS A 64 5.39 -3.76 -10.53
CA CYS A 64 4.84 -5.12 -10.56
C CYS A 64 5.21 -5.90 -11.83
N ASN A 65 5.80 -5.25 -12.85
CA ASN A 65 6.18 -5.90 -14.11
C ASN A 65 5.00 -6.67 -14.76
N GLY A 66 3.80 -6.12 -14.65
CA GLY A 66 2.56 -6.72 -15.14
C GLY A 66 1.92 -7.76 -14.20
N ALA A 67 2.47 -7.99 -13.01
CA ALA A 67 1.90 -8.93 -12.05
C ALA A 67 0.52 -8.49 -11.52
N THR A 68 -0.31 -9.48 -11.23
CA THR A 68 -1.61 -9.32 -10.59
C THR A 68 -1.47 -9.48 -9.09
N ILE A 69 -1.93 -8.47 -8.35
CA ILE A 69 -2.14 -8.48 -6.91
C ILE A 69 -3.63 -8.69 -6.68
N ARG A 70 -4.00 -9.84 -6.09
CA ARG A 70 -5.39 -10.22 -5.87
C ARG A 70 -5.71 -10.19 -4.38
N GLY A 71 -6.69 -9.38 -4.00
CA GLY A 71 -7.23 -9.30 -2.64
C GLY A 71 -8.20 -10.44 -2.32
N SER A 72 -8.92 -10.33 -1.22
CA SER A 72 -9.96 -11.31 -0.84
C SER A 72 -11.36 -10.72 -0.72
N ASN A 73 -11.56 -9.48 -1.18
CA ASN A 73 -12.77 -8.68 -1.01
C ASN A 73 -13.18 -8.53 0.47
N VAL A 74 -12.22 -8.49 1.39
CA VAL A 74 -12.48 -8.22 2.82
C VAL A 74 -12.30 -6.73 3.12
N GLU A 75 -13.08 -6.25 4.09
CA GLU A 75 -13.09 -4.84 4.48
C GLU A 75 -11.74 -4.39 5.04
N GLY A 76 -11.30 -3.20 4.61
CA GLY A 76 -10.02 -2.59 5.02
C GLY A 76 -8.80 -3.11 4.27
N GLU A 77 -8.99 -4.00 3.28
CA GLU A 77 -7.90 -4.51 2.46
C GLU A 77 -7.49 -3.53 1.36
N HIS A 78 -6.18 -3.39 1.18
CA HIS A 78 -5.56 -2.54 0.17
C HIS A 78 -4.49 -3.33 -0.57
N GLY A 79 -4.42 -3.20 -1.90
CA GLY A 79 -3.36 -3.84 -2.68
C GLY A 79 -1.98 -3.26 -2.36
N VAL A 80 -1.90 -1.93 -2.26
CA VAL A 80 -0.77 -1.20 -1.66
C VAL A 80 -1.30 -0.17 -0.67
N LEU A 81 -0.78 -0.19 0.55
CA LEU A 81 -1.08 0.77 1.60
C LEU A 81 0.16 1.64 1.91
N GLY A 82 0.00 2.96 1.94
CA GLY A 82 1.03 3.88 2.42
C GLY A 82 0.45 5.00 3.28
N VAL A 83 0.97 5.19 4.48
CA VAL A 83 0.55 6.27 5.38
C VAL A 83 1.79 7.01 5.87
N PHE A 84 1.76 8.35 5.82
CA PHE A 84 2.92 9.19 6.14
C PHE A 84 4.13 8.89 5.27
N ARG A 85 3.92 8.73 3.95
CA ARG A 85 4.99 8.40 3.01
C ARG A 85 5.30 9.53 2.07
N THR A 86 6.57 9.59 1.69
CA THR A 86 7.09 10.55 0.72
C THR A 86 7.79 9.81 -0.41
N ASN A 87 7.55 10.25 -1.65
CA ASN A 87 8.28 9.78 -2.82
C ASN A 87 8.14 8.26 -3.03
N VAL A 88 6.90 7.79 -3.10
CA VAL A 88 6.58 6.38 -3.39
C VAL A 88 5.98 6.26 -4.78
N THR A 89 6.50 5.33 -5.57
CA THR A 89 5.96 5.02 -6.91
C THR A 89 5.38 3.60 -6.93
N VAL A 90 4.16 3.46 -7.45
CA VAL A 90 3.53 2.17 -7.75
C VAL A 90 3.23 2.13 -9.25
N ARG A 91 3.74 1.13 -9.97
CA ARG A 91 3.55 1.06 -11.42
C ARG A 91 3.49 -0.34 -12.02
N ASN A 92 2.92 -0.44 -13.21
CA ASN A 92 2.80 -1.68 -13.99
C ASN A 92 2.14 -2.81 -13.20
N CYS A 93 1.16 -2.50 -12.34
CA CYS A 93 0.47 -3.46 -11.50
C CYS A 93 -0.94 -3.72 -12.02
N ARG A 94 -1.46 -4.94 -11.81
CA ARG A 94 -2.89 -5.19 -11.86
C ARG A 94 -3.40 -5.46 -10.46
N PHE A 95 -4.42 -4.73 -10.02
CA PHE A 95 -5.11 -4.95 -8.75
C PHE A 95 -6.49 -5.54 -9.02
N GLU A 96 -6.77 -6.69 -8.41
CA GLU A 96 -8.02 -7.44 -8.54
C GLU A 96 -8.62 -7.74 -7.16
N ASP A 97 -9.95 -7.82 -7.07
CA ASP A 97 -10.66 -8.34 -5.88
C ASP A 97 -10.40 -7.56 -4.58
N PHE A 98 -10.33 -6.22 -4.68
CA PHE A 98 -10.32 -5.30 -3.55
C PHE A 98 -11.65 -4.54 -3.45
N ASN A 99 -12.77 -5.26 -3.59
CA ASN A 99 -14.13 -4.72 -3.61
C ASN A 99 -15.03 -5.25 -2.47
N PRO A 100 -14.65 -5.04 -1.20
CA PRO A 100 -15.57 -5.29 -0.09
C PRO A 100 -16.75 -4.31 -0.11
N PRO A 101 -17.87 -4.61 0.57
CA PRO A 101 -19.04 -3.73 0.64
C PRO A 101 -18.77 -2.34 1.23
N SER A 102 -17.89 -2.24 2.23
CA SER A 102 -17.60 -0.96 2.90
C SER A 102 -16.45 -0.20 2.24
N PHE A 103 -15.20 -0.62 2.50
CA PHE A 103 -14.00 0.09 2.09
C PHE A 103 -12.87 -0.87 1.76
N GLY A 104 -12.26 -0.68 0.59
CA GLY A 104 -11.08 -1.40 0.11
C GLY A 104 -10.59 -0.73 -1.16
N SER A 105 -9.30 -0.88 -1.50
CA SER A 105 -8.78 -0.26 -2.72
C SER A 105 -7.62 -1.00 -3.34
N GLY A 106 -7.38 -0.78 -4.63
CA GLY A 106 -6.15 -1.26 -5.25
C GLY A 106 -4.92 -0.56 -4.66
N VAL A 107 -4.97 0.77 -4.58
CA VAL A 107 -3.94 1.59 -3.93
C VAL A 107 -4.57 2.56 -2.94
N PHE A 108 -4.00 2.67 -1.73
CA PHE A 108 -4.37 3.65 -0.73
C PHE A 108 -3.15 4.42 -0.24
N PHE A 109 -3.21 5.75 -0.31
CA PHE A 109 -2.28 6.62 0.40
C PHE A 109 -2.98 7.66 1.26
N ALA A 110 -2.41 7.93 2.43
CA ALA A 110 -2.90 8.94 3.35
C ALA A 110 -1.77 9.79 3.94
N GLN A 111 -2.00 11.09 4.05
CA GLN A 111 -1.08 12.04 4.67
C GLN A 111 0.33 11.93 4.06
N SER A 112 0.35 11.84 2.72
CA SER A 112 1.52 11.44 1.95
C SER A 112 1.77 12.42 0.80
N HIS A 113 3.03 12.53 0.39
CA HIS A 113 3.51 13.52 -0.56
C HIS A 113 4.32 12.88 -1.68
N PHE A 114 4.32 13.47 -2.87
CA PHE A 114 5.12 12.96 -4.00
C PHE A 114 4.82 11.50 -4.33
N ILE A 115 3.53 11.15 -4.40
CA ILE A 115 3.09 9.79 -4.72
C ILE A 115 2.81 9.68 -6.20
N THR A 116 3.34 8.64 -6.84
CA THR A 116 3.07 8.35 -8.25
C THR A 116 2.41 6.99 -8.40
N VAL A 117 1.26 6.93 -9.06
CA VAL A 117 0.60 5.68 -9.44
C VAL A 117 0.37 5.71 -10.94
N GLN A 118 1.00 4.79 -11.67
CA GLN A 118 0.97 4.84 -13.14
C GLN A 118 0.95 3.48 -13.82
N ASP A 119 0.53 3.47 -15.08
CA ASP A 119 0.59 2.30 -15.96
C ASP A 119 -0.06 1.03 -15.35
N SER A 120 -1.07 1.22 -14.49
CA SER A 120 -1.66 0.14 -13.68
C SER A 120 -3.12 -0.09 -14.04
N ILE A 121 -3.58 -1.31 -13.76
CA ILE A 121 -4.95 -1.75 -14.02
C ILE A 121 -5.64 -2.00 -12.70
N PHE A 122 -6.82 -1.42 -12.52
CA PHE A 122 -7.67 -1.59 -11.34
C PHE A 122 -8.96 -2.26 -11.78
N GLU A 123 -9.15 -3.51 -11.38
CA GLU A 123 -10.25 -4.35 -11.82
C GLU A 123 -11.02 -4.90 -10.61
N ASP A 124 -12.34 -4.75 -10.61
CA ASP A 124 -13.20 -5.22 -9.52
C ASP A 124 -12.70 -4.75 -8.14
N THR A 125 -12.50 -3.43 -8.01
CA THR A 125 -12.09 -2.77 -6.76
C THR A 125 -13.20 -1.87 -6.23
N ALA A 126 -13.33 -1.69 -4.92
CA ALA A 126 -14.26 -0.71 -4.36
C ALA A 126 -13.80 0.71 -4.74
N PHE A 127 -12.55 1.04 -4.41
CA PHE A 127 -11.86 2.21 -4.97
C PHE A 127 -10.68 1.74 -5.81
N GLY A 128 -10.48 2.31 -6.99
CA GLY A 128 -9.27 2.01 -7.77
C GLY A 128 -8.04 2.54 -7.04
N ILE A 129 -7.97 3.87 -6.96
CA ILE A 129 -6.96 4.59 -6.18
C ILE A 129 -7.67 5.52 -5.19
N SER A 130 -7.24 5.47 -3.93
CA SER A 130 -7.74 6.34 -2.87
C SER A 130 -6.57 7.11 -2.25
N ILE A 131 -6.57 8.43 -2.45
CA ILE A 131 -5.66 9.37 -1.82
C ILE A 131 -6.48 10.20 -0.85
N ASN A 132 -6.43 9.85 0.43
CA ASN A 132 -7.37 10.35 1.43
C ASN A 132 -6.68 10.51 2.79
N GLY A 133 -6.95 11.57 3.52
CA GLY A 133 -6.35 11.80 4.83
C GLY A 133 -6.91 13.02 5.53
N THR A 134 -6.70 13.11 6.84
CA THR A 134 -7.06 14.30 7.63
C THR A 134 -6.01 15.41 7.54
N VAL A 135 -4.81 15.07 7.09
CA VAL A 135 -3.72 15.99 6.76
C VAL A 135 -3.56 16.02 5.24
N ALA A 136 -3.11 17.16 4.73
CA ALA A 136 -2.97 17.40 3.30
C ALA A 136 -2.06 16.36 2.64
N ASN A 137 -2.51 15.84 1.50
CA ASN A 137 -1.65 15.19 0.51
C ASN A 137 -1.25 16.24 -0.53
N ASP A 138 -0.04 16.15 -1.08
CA ASP A 138 0.34 17.01 -2.22
C ASP A 138 1.31 16.34 -3.20
N HIS A 139 1.44 16.95 -4.38
CA HIS A 139 2.31 16.47 -5.46
C HIS A 139 2.01 15.02 -5.85
N ILE A 140 0.73 14.70 -6.01
CA ILE A 140 0.26 13.37 -6.40
C ILE A 140 0.16 13.30 -7.92
N VAL A 141 0.67 12.22 -8.50
CA VAL A 141 0.69 11.97 -9.94
C VAL A 141 0.00 10.65 -10.22
N ILE A 142 -1.10 10.69 -10.98
CA ILE A 142 -1.89 9.50 -11.34
C ILE A 142 -2.04 9.46 -12.85
N GLU A 143 -1.31 8.57 -13.50
CA GLU A 143 -1.11 8.63 -14.95
C GLU A 143 -1.31 7.31 -15.67
N ASP A 144 -2.00 7.37 -16.81
CA ASP A 144 -2.08 6.24 -17.75
C ASP A 144 -2.57 4.92 -17.11
N ASN A 145 -3.46 5.02 -16.11
CA ASN A 145 -4.09 3.87 -15.47
C ASN A 145 -5.40 3.49 -16.16
N LEU A 146 -5.76 2.21 -16.07
CA LEU A 146 -7.01 1.66 -16.58
C LEU A 146 -7.89 1.18 -15.43
N PHE A 147 -9.11 1.69 -15.36
CA PHE A 147 -10.08 1.31 -14.33
C PHE A 147 -11.25 0.54 -14.95
N ILE A 148 -11.53 -0.63 -14.41
CA ILE A 148 -12.49 -1.59 -14.93
C ILE A 148 -13.39 -2.06 -13.78
N ARG A 149 -14.70 -1.77 -13.89
CA ARG A 149 -15.70 -2.22 -12.91
C ARG A 149 -15.34 -1.84 -11.47
N THR A 150 -14.92 -0.60 -11.24
CA THR A 150 -14.77 -0.12 -9.88
C THR A 150 -16.14 0.14 -9.28
N ARG A 151 -16.39 -0.27 -8.04
CA ARG A 151 -17.71 -0.15 -7.46
C ARG A 151 -18.04 1.29 -7.07
N ARG A 152 -17.17 1.92 -6.29
CA ARG A 152 -17.32 3.29 -5.79
C ARG A 152 -16.54 4.25 -6.69
N ASP A 153 -15.63 5.06 -6.15
CA ASP A 153 -14.85 5.97 -6.96
C ASP A 153 -13.68 5.26 -7.65
N ASN A 154 -13.50 5.47 -8.96
CA ASN A 154 -12.30 4.96 -9.64
C ASN A 154 -11.05 5.65 -9.06
N LEU A 155 -11.14 6.97 -8.92
CA LEU A 155 -10.15 7.80 -8.27
C LEU A 155 -10.80 8.72 -7.23
N LEU A 156 -10.46 8.53 -5.96
CA LEU A 156 -10.68 9.49 -4.88
C LEU A 156 -9.38 10.26 -4.62
N LEU A 157 -9.36 11.56 -4.87
CA LEU A 157 -8.16 12.41 -4.78
C LEU A 157 -8.41 13.63 -3.90
N LYS A 158 -8.09 13.52 -2.62
CA LYS A 158 -8.04 14.65 -1.66
C LYS A 158 -6.60 15.14 -1.52
N ALA A 159 -6.15 15.96 -2.49
CA ALA A 159 -4.77 16.39 -2.59
C ALA A 159 -4.60 17.75 -3.27
N ASN A 160 -3.52 18.46 -2.93
CA ASN A 160 -3.11 19.71 -3.57
C ASN A 160 -2.00 19.48 -4.60
N PHE A 161 -1.82 20.41 -5.54
CA PHE A 161 -0.70 20.40 -6.51
C PHE A 161 -0.54 19.06 -7.24
N SER A 162 -1.66 18.43 -7.60
CA SER A 162 -1.71 17.05 -8.08
C SER A 162 -2.22 16.99 -9.52
N VAL A 163 -1.82 15.95 -10.24
CA VAL A 163 -2.14 15.72 -11.64
C VAL A 163 -2.74 14.33 -11.79
N ALA A 164 -3.90 14.26 -12.45
CA ALA A 164 -4.45 13.02 -12.98
C ALA A 164 -4.60 13.18 -14.51
N ARG A 165 -3.83 12.43 -15.31
CA ARG A 165 -3.86 12.54 -16.78
C ARG A 165 -3.75 11.18 -17.46
N GLY A 166 -4.32 11.05 -18.66
CA GLY A 166 -4.21 9.82 -19.47
C GLY A 166 -4.94 8.57 -18.92
N ASN A 167 -5.60 8.68 -17.77
CA ASN A 167 -6.35 7.58 -17.18
C ASN A 167 -7.62 7.26 -18.00
N THR A 168 -7.94 5.97 -18.13
CA THR A 168 -9.13 5.46 -18.82
C THR A 168 -10.07 4.79 -17.83
N PHE A 169 -11.34 5.21 -17.82
CA PHE A 169 -12.38 4.67 -16.95
C PHE A 169 -13.41 3.93 -17.81
N LEU A 170 -13.46 2.60 -17.72
CA LEU A 170 -14.39 1.79 -18.52
C LEU A 170 -15.74 1.57 -17.85
N LEU A 171 -15.78 1.40 -16.52
CA LEU A 171 -17.03 1.23 -15.78
C LEU A 171 -16.87 1.59 -14.29
N SER A 172 -17.72 2.51 -13.80
CA SER A 172 -18.02 2.73 -12.39
C SER A 172 -19.43 2.22 -12.12
N THR A 173 -19.67 1.43 -11.07
CA THR A 173 -21.00 0.82 -10.87
C THR A 173 -21.91 1.56 -9.88
N GLU A 174 -21.36 2.36 -8.95
CA GLU A 174 -22.15 3.03 -7.90
C GLU A 174 -21.82 4.52 -7.74
N GLU A 175 -20.54 4.92 -7.75
CA GLU A 175 -20.14 6.32 -7.52
C GLU A 175 -19.38 6.91 -8.73
N ASN A 176 -18.34 7.73 -8.50
CA ASN A 176 -17.80 8.63 -9.52
C ASN A 176 -16.63 8.03 -10.31
N ALA A 177 -16.40 8.58 -11.51
CA ALA A 177 -15.14 8.37 -12.21
C ALA A 177 -13.97 9.05 -11.47
N LEU A 178 -14.16 10.31 -11.08
CA LEU A 178 -13.20 11.10 -10.33
C LEU A 178 -13.94 11.87 -9.24
N HIS A 179 -13.48 11.72 -8.00
CA HIS A 179 -13.95 12.45 -6.83
C HIS A 179 -12.80 13.25 -6.23
N THR A 180 -12.96 14.57 -6.20
CA THR A 180 -12.03 15.51 -5.59
C THR A 180 -12.77 16.35 -4.55
N ASP A 181 -12.19 16.50 -3.36
CA ASP A 181 -12.67 17.40 -2.30
C ASP A 181 -11.67 18.53 -2.05
#